data_AF-A0A934ZGA1-F1
#
_entry.id   AF-A0A934ZGA1-F1
#
_cell.length_a   1.000
_cell.length_b   1.000
_cell.length_c   1.000
_cell.angle_alpha   90.00
_cell.angle_beta   90.00
_cell.angle_gamma   90.00
#
_symmetry.space_group_name_H-M   'P 1'
#
loop_
_entity.id
_entity.type
_entity.pdbx_description
1 polymer ?
#
loop_
_entity_poly.entity_id
_entity_poly.type
_entity_poly.pdbx_seq_one_letter_code
_entity_poly.pdbx_strand_id
1 'polypeptide(L)'
;MPAGWFRLGMGFSTVSADNTAETLFVAATGDPLGGGSPGLGSIDPSRGLLHVIGSFSGAFRGQSAELTGTGDGRLYGFFTTTPVQVAQLDKATGAVIESTPIPGVETPQAWAFSFWGGDFYLYTAPSALGGRTTNVTRYRPSDGSIDTAYMTNIGFRIVGAGVSTCAPIAPPP
;
A
#
# COMPACT_ATOMS: atom_id res chain seq x y z
N MET A 1 2.93 -14.39 -15.33
CA MET A 1 3.36 -13.03 -14.93
C MET A 1 4.78 -12.82 -15.41
N PRO A 2 5.23 -11.58 -15.68
CA PRO A 2 6.63 -11.29 -16.01
C PRO A 2 7.58 -11.67 -14.87
N ALA A 3 8.87 -11.83 -15.17
CA ALA A 3 9.89 -12.10 -14.14
C ALA A 3 9.91 -10.98 -13.07
N GLY A 4 10.07 -11.35 -11.80
CA GLY A 4 10.04 -10.41 -10.67
C GLY A 4 8.64 -10.14 -10.09
N TRP A 5 7.56 -10.60 -10.73
CA TRP A 5 6.18 -10.39 -10.29
C TRP A 5 5.57 -11.66 -9.69
N PHE A 6 5.99 -12.03 -8.48
CA PHE A 6 5.61 -13.28 -7.81
C PHE A 6 4.61 -13.11 -6.66
N ARG A 7 4.70 -11.99 -5.95
CA ARG A 7 3.76 -11.59 -4.89
C ARG A 7 3.47 -10.11 -5.06
N LEU A 8 2.20 -9.76 -4.87
CA LEU A 8 1.66 -8.45 -5.22
C LEU A 8 1.01 -7.83 -3.99
N GLY A 9 1.33 -6.57 -3.72
CA GLY A 9 0.40 -5.64 -3.12
C GLY A 9 -0.51 -5.05 -4.20
N MET A 10 -1.79 -4.81 -3.90
CA MET A 10 -2.79 -4.45 -4.90
C MET A 10 -3.82 -3.47 -4.35
N GLY A 11 -4.24 -2.53 -5.20
CA GLY A 11 -5.26 -1.55 -4.84
C GLY A 11 -5.94 -0.99 -6.08
N PHE A 12 -7.26 -0.81 -6.00
CA PHE A 12 -8.01 -0.05 -6.99
C PHE A 12 -7.82 1.44 -6.76
N SER A 13 -7.76 2.21 -7.85
CA SER A 13 -7.81 3.66 -7.83
C SER A 13 -8.62 4.14 -9.04
N THR A 14 -9.44 5.19 -8.86
CA THR A 14 -10.14 5.85 -9.96
C THR A 14 -9.13 6.53 -10.87
N VAL A 15 -9.46 6.66 -12.16
CA VAL A 15 -8.59 7.37 -13.11
C VAL A 15 -8.40 8.83 -12.70
N SER A 16 -9.45 9.49 -12.23
CA SER A 16 -9.47 10.86 -11.71
C SER A 16 -10.70 11.07 -10.81
N ALA A 17 -10.75 12.20 -10.09
CA ALA A 17 -11.88 12.55 -9.23
C ALA A 17 -13.24 12.63 -9.99
N ASP A 18 -13.22 12.97 -11.27
CA ASP A 18 -14.41 13.12 -12.11
C ASP A 18 -14.74 11.86 -12.93
N ASN A 19 -14.10 10.73 -12.64
CA ASN A 19 -14.21 9.51 -13.45
C ASN A 19 -14.48 8.28 -12.57
N THR A 20 -15.44 7.45 -12.97
CA THR A 20 -15.79 6.20 -12.30
C THR A 20 -15.00 5.00 -12.82
N ALA A 21 -14.20 5.17 -13.87
CA ALA A 21 -13.31 4.13 -14.36
C ALA A 21 -12.23 3.84 -13.30
N GLU A 22 -12.08 2.57 -12.98
CA GLU A 22 -11.11 2.08 -12.00
C GLU A 22 -10.04 1.24 -12.69
N THR A 23 -8.82 1.32 -12.18
CA THR A 23 -7.72 0.43 -12.58
C THR A 23 -7.24 -0.34 -11.35
N LEU A 24 -7.06 -1.65 -11.49
CA LEU A 24 -6.35 -2.45 -10.50
C LEU A 24 -4.85 -2.22 -10.66
N PHE A 25 -4.25 -1.50 -9.71
CA PHE A 25 -2.80 -1.33 -9.65
C PHE A 25 -2.19 -2.42 -8.79
N VAL A 26 -0.96 -2.80 -9.15
CA VAL A 26 -0.19 -3.83 -8.46
C VAL A 26 1.24 -3.35 -8.22
N ALA A 27 1.76 -3.60 -7.02
CA ALA A 27 3.14 -3.42 -6.64
C ALA A 27 3.74 -4.79 -6.37
N ALA A 28 4.77 -5.18 -7.11
CA ALA A 28 5.48 -6.40 -6.77
C ALA A 28 6.23 -6.24 -5.45
N THR A 29 6.33 -7.31 -4.67
CA THR A 29 7.27 -7.36 -3.55
C THR A 29 8.62 -7.86 -4.03
N GLY A 30 9.69 -7.54 -3.29
CA GLY A 30 10.97 -8.22 -3.49
C GLY A 30 10.81 -9.74 -3.37
N ASP A 31 11.72 -10.49 -4.01
CA ASP A 31 11.70 -11.94 -4.02
C ASP A 31 12.51 -12.55 -2.84
N PRO A 32 12.23 -13.81 -2.47
CA PRO A 32 12.94 -14.49 -1.37
C PRO A 32 14.44 -14.74 -1.63
N LEU A 33 14.91 -14.58 -2.87
CA LEU A 33 16.30 -14.79 -3.29
C LEU A 33 17.09 -13.47 -3.34
N GLY A 34 16.50 -12.36 -2.87
CA GLY A 34 17.15 -11.05 -2.74
C GLY A 34 16.92 -10.11 -3.92
N GLY A 35 16.06 -10.45 -4.89
CA GLY A 35 15.64 -9.53 -5.94
C GLY A 35 14.73 -8.43 -5.39
N GLY A 36 15.03 -7.17 -5.73
CA GLY A 36 14.17 -6.04 -5.37
C GLY A 36 12.86 -6.00 -6.16
N SER A 37 11.87 -5.28 -5.65
CA SER A 37 10.63 -5.03 -6.38
C SER A 37 10.88 -4.39 -7.76
N PRO A 38 10.28 -4.90 -8.85
CA PRO A 38 10.29 -4.24 -10.15
C PRO A 38 9.49 -2.92 -10.17
N GLY A 39 8.62 -2.67 -9.19
CA GLY A 39 7.85 -1.45 -9.03
C GLY A 39 6.35 -1.61 -9.25
N LEU A 40 5.77 -0.66 -9.98
CA LEU A 40 4.34 -0.50 -10.22
C LEU A 40 3.92 -1.10 -11.58
N GLY A 41 2.74 -1.69 -11.58
CA GLY A 41 2.06 -2.21 -12.75
C GLY A 41 0.55 -2.09 -12.59
N SER A 42 -0.18 -2.48 -13.62
CA SER A 42 -1.64 -2.56 -13.61
C SER A 42 -2.10 -3.88 -14.20
N ILE A 43 -3.26 -4.36 -13.76
CA ILE A 43 -3.94 -5.51 -14.36
C ILE A 43 -5.21 -5.02 -15.03
N ASP A 44 -5.34 -5.34 -16.32
CA ASP A 44 -6.62 -5.21 -17.01
C ASP A 44 -7.49 -6.42 -16.68
N PRO A 45 -8.60 -6.28 -15.94
CA PRO A 45 -9.43 -7.42 -15.53
C PRO A 45 -10.10 -8.10 -16.73
N SER A 46 -10.29 -7.42 -17.86
CA SER A 46 -10.90 -8.01 -19.05
C SER A 46 -9.94 -8.93 -19.81
N ARG A 47 -8.63 -8.69 -19.67
CA ARG A 47 -7.58 -9.44 -20.37
C ARG A 47 -6.80 -10.36 -19.44
N GLY A 48 -6.83 -10.11 -18.13
CA GLY A 48 -6.04 -10.83 -17.13
C GLY A 48 -4.53 -10.64 -17.29
N LEU A 49 -4.10 -9.62 -18.03
CA LEU A 49 -2.69 -9.38 -18.33
C LEU A 49 -2.13 -8.25 -17.46
N LEU A 50 -0.94 -8.48 -16.93
CA LEU A 50 -0.15 -7.48 -16.22
C LEU A 50 0.53 -6.55 -17.23
N HIS A 51 0.31 -5.25 -17.07
CA HIS A 51 1.02 -4.19 -17.77
C HIS A 51 2.02 -3.54 -16.80
N VAL A 52 3.31 -3.62 -17.12
CA VAL A 52 4.36 -2.99 -16.30
C VAL A 52 4.33 -1.49 -16.56
N ILE A 53 4.27 -0.70 -15.49
CA ILE A 53 4.26 0.78 -15.56
C ILE A 53 5.69 1.31 -15.39
N GLY A 54 6.36 0.95 -14.30
CA GLY A 54 7.71 1.41 -14.04
C GLY A 54 8.20 1.13 -12.63
N SER A 55 9.52 1.29 -12.43
CA SER A 55 10.12 1.15 -11.10
C SER A 55 9.84 2.34 -10.21
N PHE A 56 9.73 2.09 -8.91
CA PHE A 56 9.72 3.17 -7.91
C PHE A 56 11.00 4.02 -8.01
N SER A 57 10.88 5.31 -7.70
CA SER A 57 11.96 6.29 -7.78
C SER A 57 12.77 6.40 -6.47
N GLY A 58 13.99 6.93 -6.56
CA GLY A 58 14.82 7.27 -5.41
C GLY A 58 15.10 6.10 -4.45
N ALA A 59 14.97 6.36 -3.15
CA ALA A 59 15.18 5.38 -2.08
C ALA A 59 14.15 4.24 -2.06
N PHE A 60 13.06 4.36 -2.82
CA PHE A 60 12.01 3.34 -2.91
C PHE A 60 12.29 2.31 -4.01
N ARG A 61 13.30 2.52 -4.85
CA ARG A 61 13.70 1.56 -5.88
C ARG A 61 14.00 0.20 -5.24
N GLY A 62 13.34 -0.85 -5.73
CA GLY A 62 13.49 -2.21 -5.21
C GLY A 62 12.75 -2.51 -3.91
N GLN A 63 12.06 -1.53 -3.32
CA GLN A 63 11.32 -1.72 -2.07
C GLN A 63 9.94 -2.35 -2.32
N SER A 64 9.48 -3.17 -1.37
CA SER A 64 8.14 -3.76 -1.40
C SER A 64 7.09 -2.74 -0.95
N ALA A 65 5.91 -2.77 -1.57
CA ALA A 65 4.78 -1.96 -1.18
C ALA A 65 3.45 -2.74 -1.21
N GLU A 66 2.52 -2.36 -0.35
CA GLU A 66 1.09 -2.64 -0.47
C GLU A 66 0.35 -1.38 -0.92
N LEU A 67 -0.71 -1.53 -1.73
CA LEU A 67 -1.35 -0.41 -2.40
C LEU A 67 -2.75 -0.11 -1.84
N THR A 68 -3.12 1.17 -1.86
CA THR A 68 -4.50 1.60 -1.69
C THR A 68 -4.76 2.84 -2.53
N GLY A 69 -5.96 2.96 -3.09
CA GLY A 69 -6.39 4.17 -3.80
C GLY A 69 -7.39 4.98 -2.99
N THR A 70 -7.65 6.20 -3.45
CA THR A 70 -8.64 7.10 -2.90
C THR A 70 -9.72 7.39 -3.95
N GLY A 71 -10.90 7.86 -3.52
CA GLY A 71 -11.99 8.19 -4.44
C GLY A 71 -11.72 9.40 -5.33
N ASP A 72 -10.77 10.27 -4.96
CA ASP A 72 -10.32 11.39 -5.79
C ASP A 72 -9.20 11.02 -6.77
N GLY A 73 -8.93 9.71 -6.95
CA GLY A 73 -8.06 9.21 -8.01
C GLY A 73 -6.57 9.22 -7.67
N ARG A 74 -6.20 9.31 -6.40
CA ARG A 74 -4.80 9.11 -5.98
C ARG A 74 -4.53 7.63 -5.70
N LEU A 75 -3.25 7.27 -5.79
CA LEU A 75 -2.74 5.94 -5.46
C LEU A 75 -1.63 6.11 -4.43
N TYR A 76 -1.67 5.30 -3.38
CA TYR A 76 -0.69 5.31 -2.30
C TYR A 76 -0.10 3.91 -2.12
N GLY A 77 1.17 3.89 -1.72
CA GLY A 77 1.89 2.70 -1.30
C GLY A 77 2.29 2.78 0.17
N PHE A 78 2.04 1.71 0.92
CA PHE A 78 2.71 1.43 2.19
C PHE A 78 3.97 0.62 1.90
N PHE A 79 5.12 1.27 2.03
CA PHE A 79 6.45 0.71 1.82
C PHE A 79 7.02 0.11 3.11
N THR A 80 7.52 -1.13 3.03
CA THR A 80 8.15 -1.84 4.15
C THR A 80 9.63 -1.45 4.33
N THR A 81 9.95 -0.17 4.21
CA THR A 81 11.28 0.41 4.50
C THR A 81 11.52 0.50 6.01
N THR A 82 12.69 0.99 6.43
CA THR A 82 12.96 1.30 7.85
C THR A 82 13.40 2.77 8.00
N PRO A 83 12.58 3.66 8.59
CA PRO A 83 11.21 3.43 9.05
C PRO A 83 10.28 3.08 7.88
N VAL A 84 9.13 2.47 8.17
CA VAL A 84 8.12 2.24 7.14
C VAL A 84 7.55 3.58 6.65
N GLN A 85 7.03 3.62 5.42
CA GLN A 85 6.53 4.86 4.84
C GLN A 85 5.19 4.67 4.13
N VAL A 86 4.37 5.71 4.16
CA VAL A 86 3.23 5.90 3.26
C VAL A 86 3.66 6.89 2.18
N ALA A 87 3.46 6.56 0.91
CA ALA A 87 3.88 7.42 -0.19
C ALA A 87 2.83 7.50 -1.29
N GLN A 88 2.62 8.68 -1.85
CA GLN A 88 1.79 8.85 -3.05
C GLN A 88 2.59 8.44 -4.28
N LEU A 89 1.93 7.73 -5.20
CA LEU A 89 2.53 7.22 -6.43
C LEU A 89 1.94 7.92 -7.65
N ASP A 90 2.81 8.26 -8.59
CA ASP A 90 2.42 8.62 -9.95
C ASP A 90 2.00 7.35 -10.71
N LYS A 91 0.73 7.30 -11.12
CA LYS A 91 0.12 6.12 -11.76
C LYS A 91 0.66 5.83 -13.16
N ALA A 92 1.30 6.80 -13.81
CA ALA A 92 1.80 6.67 -15.19
C ALA A 92 3.26 6.22 -15.24
N THR A 93 4.03 6.48 -14.18
CA THR A 93 5.48 6.25 -14.15
C THR A 93 5.92 5.31 -13.03
N GLY A 94 5.10 5.15 -11.98
CA GLY A 94 5.49 4.47 -10.74
C GLY A 94 6.40 5.31 -9.84
N ALA A 95 6.67 6.58 -10.18
CA ALA A 95 7.48 7.45 -9.34
C ALA A 95 6.78 7.76 -8.01
N VAL A 96 7.55 7.86 -6.93
CA VAL A 96 7.07 8.42 -5.66
C VAL A 96 7.00 9.93 -5.80
N ILE A 97 5.82 10.49 -5.54
CA ILE A 97 5.54 11.93 -5.57
C ILE A 97 5.94 12.56 -4.24
N GLU A 98 5.40 12.03 -3.15
CA GLU A 98 5.70 12.45 -1.79
C GLU A 98 5.59 11.25 -0.84
N SER A 99 6.28 11.32 0.30
CA SER A 99 6.24 10.26 1.31
C SER A 99 6.30 10.79 2.72
N THR A 100 5.69 10.04 3.64
CA THR A 100 5.70 10.31 5.08
C THR A 100 6.26 9.09 5.82
N PRO A 101 7.33 9.25 6.62
CA PRO A 101 7.80 8.18 7.49
C PRO A 101 6.85 7.96 8.66
N ILE A 102 6.64 6.69 9.01
CA ILE A 102 5.79 6.27 10.12
C ILE A 102 6.69 5.63 11.19
N PRO A 103 7.33 6.45 12.07
CA PRO A 103 8.21 5.94 13.10
C PRO A 103 7.44 5.13 14.16
N GLY A 104 8.14 4.22 14.83
CA GLY A 104 7.54 3.40 15.90
C GLY A 104 6.78 2.16 15.40
N VAL A 105 6.71 1.95 14.07
CA VAL A 105 6.18 0.73 13.47
C VAL A 105 7.35 -0.18 13.08
N GLU A 106 7.38 -1.41 13.60
CA GLU A 106 8.39 -2.39 13.18
C GLU A 106 8.18 -2.80 11.72
N THR A 107 9.27 -3.09 11.01
CA THR A 107 9.21 -3.63 9.65
C THR A 107 8.52 -4.99 9.67
N PRO A 108 7.35 -5.15 9.01
CA PRO A 108 6.51 -6.33 9.17
C PRO A 108 6.97 -7.52 8.32
N GLN A 109 6.53 -8.73 8.72
CA GLN A 109 6.61 -9.93 7.86
C GLN A 109 5.29 -10.23 7.14
N ALA A 110 4.17 -9.67 7.59
CA ALA A 110 2.97 -9.55 6.81
C ALA A 110 2.34 -8.20 7.04
N TRP A 111 1.79 -7.67 5.97
CA TRP A 111 1.25 -6.33 5.97
C TRP A 111 0.03 -6.28 5.07
N ALA A 112 -0.80 -5.29 5.35
CA ALA A 112 -1.86 -4.84 4.46
C ALA A 112 -1.98 -3.31 4.61
N PHE A 113 -2.75 -2.69 3.72
CA PHE A 113 -2.91 -1.24 3.70
C PHE A 113 -4.31 -0.85 3.26
N SER A 114 -4.87 0.18 3.88
CA SER A 114 -6.15 0.73 3.44
C SER A 114 -6.24 2.22 3.69
N PHE A 115 -6.98 2.90 2.82
CA PHE A 115 -7.48 4.24 3.03
C PHE A 115 -8.96 4.22 3.43
N TRP A 116 -9.36 5.03 4.40
CA TRP A 116 -10.76 5.26 4.68
C TRP A 116 -10.98 6.59 5.39
N GLY A 117 -11.93 7.39 4.92
CA GLY A 117 -12.37 8.60 5.59
C GLY A 117 -11.27 9.66 5.72
N GLY A 118 -10.33 9.71 4.78
CA GLY A 118 -9.19 10.64 4.83
C GLY A 118 -7.95 10.09 5.51
N ASP A 119 -8.03 8.92 6.17
CA ASP A 119 -6.95 8.37 6.96
C ASP A 119 -6.41 7.07 6.37
N PHE A 120 -5.18 6.75 6.73
CA PHE A 120 -4.51 5.51 6.35
C PHE A 120 -4.41 4.55 7.53
N TYR A 121 -4.64 3.28 7.25
CA TYR A 121 -4.54 2.19 8.22
C TYR A 121 -3.50 1.19 7.74
N LEU A 122 -2.42 1.08 8.49
CA LEU A 122 -1.32 0.14 8.25
C LEU A 122 -1.54 -1.06 9.15
N TYR A 123 -1.70 -2.22 8.55
CA TYR A 123 -1.83 -3.48 9.26
C TYR A 123 -0.46 -4.15 9.25
N THR A 124 0.16 -4.32 10.41
CA THR A 124 1.51 -4.89 10.51
C THR A 124 1.52 -6.07 11.45
N ALA A 125 2.03 -7.20 10.97
CA ALA A 125 2.27 -8.36 11.81
C ALA A 125 3.76 -8.74 11.79
N PRO A 126 4.36 -8.98 12.96
CA PRO A 126 5.74 -9.47 13.08
C PRO A 126 5.86 -10.90 12.52
N SER A 127 7.00 -11.55 12.75
CA SER A 127 7.08 -13.01 12.64
C SER A 127 5.95 -13.68 13.43
N ALA A 128 5.38 -14.76 12.90
CA ALA A 128 4.36 -15.56 13.60
C ALA A 128 4.91 -16.26 14.86
N LEU A 129 6.23 -16.29 15.03
CA LEU A 129 6.88 -16.77 16.24
C LEU A 129 6.56 -15.86 17.43
N GLY A 130 6.16 -16.44 18.56
CA GLY A 130 5.90 -15.71 19.80
C GLY A 130 4.47 -15.18 19.97
N GLY A 131 3.52 -15.61 19.12
CA GLY A 131 2.09 -15.36 19.34
C GLY A 131 1.62 -13.92 19.12
N ARG A 132 2.50 -13.03 18.64
CA ARG A 132 2.12 -11.65 18.26
C ARG A 132 1.32 -11.66 16.95
N THR A 133 0.19 -10.98 16.96
CA THR A 133 -0.71 -10.85 15.82
C THR A 133 -0.68 -9.42 15.26
N THR A 134 -1.58 -9.07 14.33
CA THR A 134 -1.57 -7.76 13.69
C THR A 134 -1.76 -6.62 14.70
N ASN A 135 -0.94 -5.58 14.58
CA ASN A 135 -1.22 -4.23 15.08
C ASN A 135 -1.77 -3.38 13.94
N VAL A 136 -2.62 -2.41 14.28
CA VAL A 136 -3.15 -1.41 13.36
C VAL A 136 -2.58 -0.06 13.76
N THR A 137 -1.87 0.57 12.85
CA THR A 137 -1.43 1.97 12.98
C THR A 137 -2.34 2.85 12.15
N ARG A 138 -2.83 3.95 12.74
CA ARG A 138 -3.60 4.97 12.03
C ARG A 138 -2.71 6.17 11.75
N TYR A 139 -2.63 6.58 10.49
CA TYR A 139 -1.99 7.82 10.07
C TYR A 139 -3.04 8.76 9.49
N ARG A 140 -3.12 9.99 10.02
CA ARG A 140 -4.01 11.04 9.55
C ARG A 140 -3.20 12.13 8.83
N PRO A 141 -3.28 12.21 7.49
CA PRO A 141 -2.59 13.26 6.73
C PRO A 141 -3.06 14.68 7.06
N SER A 142 -4.32 14.87 7.46
CA SER A 142 -4.88 16.21 7.67
C SER A 142 -4.27 16.98 8.85
N ASP A 143 -3.75 16.27 9.85
CA ASP A 143 -3.06 16.85 11.02
C ASP A 143 -1.65 16.26 11.27
N GLY A 144 -1.23 15.29 10.45
CA GLY A 144 0.04 14.60 10.59
C GLY A 144 0.10 13.59 11.75
N SER A 145 -1.01 13.32 12.44
CA SER A 145 -1.00 12.43 13.62
C SER A 145 -0.80 10.97 13.22
N ILE A 146 0.01 10.28 14.03
CA ILE A 146 0.31 8.85 13.88
C ILE A 146 0.00 8.18 15.22
N ASP A 147 -1.01 7.32 15.21
CA ASP A 147 -1.36 6.47 16.35
C ASP A 147 -0.91 5.03 16.06
N THR A 148 0.27 4.68 16.57
CA THR A 148 0.86 3.33 16.42
C THR A 148 0.19 2.28 17.31
N ALA A 149 -0.69 2.69 18.22
CA ALA A 149 -1.41 1.83 19.15
C ALA A 149 -2.93 1.82 18.90
N TYR A 150 -3.38 2.29 17.73
CA TYR A 150 -4.80 2.38 17.38
C TYR A 150 -5.54 1.05 17.62
N MET A 151 -4.92 -0.06 17.23
CA MET A 151 -5.26 -1.39 17.75
C MET A 151 -3.99 -2.24 17.88
N THR A 152 -3.89 -3.04 18.94
CA THR A 152 -2.72 -3.90 19.17
C THR A 152 -3.10 -5.35 19.37
N ASN A 153 -2.35 -6.26 18.75
CA ASN A 153 -2.47 -7.71 18.90
C ASN A 153 -3.91 -8.21 18.74
N ILE A 154 -4.53 -7.90 17.60
CA ILE A 154 -5.98 -8.10 17.35
C ILE A 154 -6.45 -9.58 17.30
N GLY A 155 -5.56 -10.54 17.52
CA GLY A 155 -5.89 -11.97 17.64
C GLY A 155 -5.77 -12.76 16.34
N PHE A 156 -5.48 -12.11 15.21
CA PHE A 156 -5.28 -12.75 13.92
C PHE A 156 -4.32 -11.96 13.02
N ARG A 157 -3.86 -12.58 11.93
CA ARG A 157 -2.94 -11.98 10.97
C ARG A 157 -3.69 -11.46 9.76
N ILE A 158 -3.62 -10.15 9.54
CA ILE A 158 -4.10 -9.52 8.30
C ILE A 158 -2.98 -9.60 7.26
N VAL A 159 -3.30 -10.17 6.09
CA VAL A 159 -2.37 -10.36 4.96
C VAL A 159 -2.82 -9.65 3.67
N GLY A 160 -3.97 -8.98 3.73
CA GLY A 160 -4.54 -8.21 2.64
C GLY A 160 -5.71 -7.36 3.13
N ALA A 161 -5.86 -6.17 2.55
CA ALA A 161 -6.97 -5.26 2.76
C ALA A 161 -7.24 -4.57 1.42
N GLY A 162 -8.50 -4.31 1.13
CA GLY A 162 -8.93 -3.69 -0.13
C GLY A 162 -9.97 -2.63 0.16
N VAL A 163 -9.90 -1.54 -0.61
CA VAL A 163 -10.78 -0.39 -0.46
C VAL A 163 -11.47 -0.15 -1.79
N SER A 164 -12.78 0.11 -1.73
CA SER A 164 -13.54 0.56 -2.90
C SER A 164 -13.14 1.98 -3.25
N THR A 165 -13.10 2.34 -4.53
CA THR A 165 -12.86 3.73 -4.90
C THR A 165 -14.01 4.65 -4.50
N CYS A 166 -15.17 4.11 -4.11
CA CYS A 166 -16.24 4.88 -3.48
C CYS A 166 -16.01 5.16 -1.99
N ALA A 167 -14.87 4.77 -1.41
CA ALA A 167 -14.56 5.05 -0.02
C ALA A 167 -14.51 6.57 0.24
N PRO A 168 -15.04 7.02 1.39
CA PRO A 168 -15.12 8.45 1.68
C PRO A 168 -13.71 9.03 1.82
N ILE A 169 -13.52 10.26 1.32
CA ILE A 169 -12.26 11.01 1.41
C ILE A 169 -12.13 11.83 2.69
N ALA A 170 -13.17 11.87 3.51
CA ALA A 170 -13.22 12.54 4.79
C ALA A 170 -14.05 11.70 5.79
N PRO A 171 -13.90 11.90 7.10
CA PRO A 171 -14.73 11.21 8.07
C PRO A 171 -16.22 11.48 7.83
N PRO A 172 -17.11 10.54 8.17
CA PRO A 172 -18.54 10.82 8.18
C PRO A 172 -18.84 12.06 9.03
N PRO A 173 -19.81 12.91 8.62
CA PRO A 173 -20.27 14.03 9.43
C PRO A 173 -20.92 13.60 10.74
#